data_AF-A0AAV2FQN7-F1
#
_entry.id   AF-A0AAV2FQN7-F1
#
_cell.length_a   1.000
_cell.length_b   1.000
_cell.length_c   1.000
_cell.angle_alpha   90.00
_cell.angle_beta   90.00
_cell.angle_gamma   90.00
#
_symmetry.space_group_name_H-M   'P 1'
#
loop_
_entity.id
_entity.type
_entity.pdbx_description
1 polymer ?
#
loop_
_entity_poly.entity_id
_entity_poly.type
_entity_poly.pdbx_seq_one_letter_code
_entity_poly.pdbx_strand_id
1 'polypeptide(L)'
;MATPLIARSHPLSYASLNAHRHYNSYRRPFFSSSPYSKPISSLSFPSRPLNPTKMAASSSEITEEVPGKTDEGVEKNKRVFVAGATGSTGKRIVEQLLSRGFLVKAGVRDVDKAQTSLSKDNPSLQIVKADVAEGSAKLAEAIGEDSDAVICATGFRPGWDLFAPWKVDYYGTMNLVEACRKQGVERFILVSSILVNGAAMGQLLNPAYVFLNVFGLTLVAKLQAENYIRKSGINYTIIRPGGLKNDPPSGNLVMEPEDTLYEGSISRDVVAEVAVEALTHTESSYKVVEIVSRADAPKRSYEDLFGSIKSK
;
A
#
# COMPACT_ATOMS: atom_id res chain seq x y z
N MET A 1 -42.78 -40.68 57.63
CA MET A 1 -43.92 -40.96 56.72
C MET A 1 -43.69 -40.09 55.49
N ALA A 2 -43.10 -40.66 54.43
CA ALA A 2 -43.80 -41.18 53.24
C ALA A 2 -44.20 -40.03 52.28
N THR A 3 -43.88 -39.93 50.98
CA THR A 3 -43.17 -40.72 49.94
C THR A 3 -43.01 -39.76 48.72
N PRO A 4 -42.02 -39.88 47.83
CA PRO A 4 -41.78 -38.95 46.71
C PRO A 4 -42.53 -39.33 45.42
N LEU A 5 -42.69 -38.38 44.50
CA LEU A 5 -43.26 -38.61 43.16
C LEU A 5 -42.16 -38.84 42.12
N ILE A 6 -42.20 -40.03 41.53
CA ILE A 6 -41.38 -40.54 40.42
C ILE A 6 -42.12 -40.27 39.11
N ALA A 7 -41.39 -39.86 38.06
CA ALA A 7 -41.82 -40.10 36.67
C ALA A 7 -40.64 -40.71 35.87
N ARG A 8 -40.94 -41.87 35.28
CA ARG A 8 -40.12 -42.81 34.49
C ARG A 8 -39.88 -42.29 33.07
N SER A 9 -38.66 -42.39 32.51
CA SER A 9 -38.17 -43.33 31.46
C SER A 9 -39.12 -43.54 30.25
N HIS A 10 -38.72 -43.48 28.98
CA HIS A 10 -37.66 -44.21 28.25
C HIS A 10 -37.46 -43.64 26.80
N PRO A 11 -36.51 -44.16 25.98
CA PRO A 11 -35.82 -43.46 24.89
C PRO A 11 -36.39 -43.77 23.50
N LEU A 12 -35.91 -43.03 22.48
CA LEU A 12 -36.03 -43.43 21.08
C LEU A 12 -34.66 -43.47 20.41
N SER A 13 -34.53 -44.52 19.60
CA SER A 13 -33.33 -45.11 19.03
C SER A 13 -33.40 -45.00 17.51
N TYR A 14 -32.23 -44.85 16.89
CA TYR A 14 -31.83 -45.21 15.52
C TYR A 14 -32.61 -44.67 14.31
N ALA A 15 -31.89 -43.98 13.43
CA ALA A 15 -31.80 -44.35 12.01
C ALA A 15 -30.49 -43.82 11.39
N SER A 16 -29.65 -44.76 10.99
CA SER A 16 -28.48 -44.58 10.13
C SER A 16 -28.94 -44.40 8.68
N LEU A 17 -28.34 -43.46 7.95
CA LEU A 17 -28.42 -43.42 6.48
C LEU A 17 -27.05 -43.04 5.90
N ASN A 18 -26.42 -44.08 5.36
CA ASN A 18 -25.28 -44.02 4.45
C ASN A 18 -25.64 -43.21 3.19
N ALA A 19 -24.74 -42.32 2.77
CA ALA A 19 -24.73 -41.79 1.41
C ALA A 19 -23.28 -41.65 0.90
N HIS A 20 -22.89 -42.65 0.11
CA HIS A 20 -21.94 -42.69 -0.99
C HIS A 20 -20.88 -41.58 -1.12
N ARG A 21 -19.62 -41.99 -0.86
CA ARG A 21 -18.41 -41.39 -1.45
C ARG A 21 -18.37 -41.67 -2.95
N HIS A 22 -18.51 -40.64 -3.78
CA HIS A 22 -18.06 -40.66 -5.17
C HIS A 22 -16.57 -40.28 -5.23
N TYR A 23 -15.73 -41.28 -5.55
CA TYR A 23 -14.32 -41.10 -5.88
C TYR A 23 -14.23 -40.72 -7.36
N ASN A 24 -13.89 -39.46 -7.65
CA ASN A 24 -13.68 -38.98 -9.02
C ASN A 24 -12.17 -39.05 -9.33
N SER A 25 -11.77 -40.04 -10.12
CA SER A 25 -10.41 -40.23 -10.62
C SER A 25 -10.18 -39.36 -11.86
N TYR A 26 -9.66 -38.15 -11.67
CA TYR A 26 -9.17 -37.33 -12.77
C TYR A 26 -7.85 -37.91 -13.31
N ARG A 27 -7.91 -38.48 -14.52
CA ARG A 27 -6.76 -38.82 -15.36
C ARG A 27 -5.98 -37.55 -15.70
N ARG A 28 -4.67 -37.56 -15.42
CA ARG A 28 -3.70 -36.59 -15.93
C ARG A 28 -3.46 -36.84 -17.44
N PRO A 29 -3.38 -35.82 -18.30
CA PRO A 29 -2.85 -36.00 -19.63
C PRO A 29 -1.31 -36.04 -19.59
N PHE A 30 -0.78 -36.96 -20.41
CA PHE A 30 0.62 -37.22 -20.67
C PHE A 30 1.34 -35.98 -21.22
N PHE A 31 2.51 -35.67 -20.65
CA PHE A 31 3.56 -34.90 -21.32
C PHE A 31 4.28 -35.84 -22.30
N SER A 32 4.42 -35.40 -23.55
CA SER A 32 5.35 -35.97 -24.52
C SER A 32 6.21 -34.85 -25.12
N SER A 33 7.45 -35.21 -25.35
CA SER A 33 8.65 -34.40 -25.55
C SER A 33 8.82 -33.78 -26.95
N SER A 34 9.51 -32.63 -26.95
CA SER A 34 10.32 -31.95 -28.00
C SER A 34 11.11 -32.89 -28.95
N PRO A 35 11.83 -32.44 -30.02
CA PRO A 35 12.09 -31.07 -30.50
C PRO A 35 11.99 -30.87 -32.04
N TYR A 36 11.90 -29.61 -32.50
CA TYR A 36 12.35 -29.28 -33.85
C TYR A 36 13.12 -27.95 -33.85
N SER A 37 14.42 -28.09 -34.08
CA SER A 37 15.37 -27.04 -34.39
C SER A 37 15.41 -26.81 -35.90
N LYS A 38 15.62 -25.56 -36.34
CA LYS A 38 16.64 -25.25 -37.34
C LYS A 38 16.94 -23.73 -37.38
N PRO A 39 18.19 -23.35 -37.69
CA PRO A 39 18.74 -22.00 -37.55
C PRO A 39 18.71 -21.24 -38.91
N ILE A 40 19.46 -20.13 -38.98
CA ILE A 40 19.87 -19.27 -40.14
C ILE A 40 19.29 -17.86 -39.94
N SER A 41 20.01 -16.74 -39.96
CA SER A 41 21.44 -16.45 -40.15
C SER A 41 21.65 -14.98 -39.80
N SER A 42 22.79 -14.68 -39.18
CA SER A 42 23.38 -13.36 -39.07
C SER A 42 23.56 -12.72 -40.44
N LEU A 43 23.02 -11.52 -40.65
CA LEU A 43 23.47 -10.60 -41.70
C LEU A 43 24.18 -9.43 -41.03
N SER A 44 25.49 -9.51 -41.08
CA SER A 44 26.44 -8.43 -40.86
C SER A 44 26.82 -7.77 -42.19
N PHE A 45 27.44 -6.60 -42.05
CA PHE A 45 28.29 -5.84 -43.00
C PHE A 45 27.62 -4.67 -43.72
N PRO A 46 28.37 -3.60 -44.08
CA PRO A 46 29.67 -3.14 -43.57
C PRO A 46 29.68 -1.65 -43.18
N SER A 47 30.58 -1.32 -42.24
CA SER A 47 31.12 0.02 -42.03
C SER A 47 32.16 0.35 -43.13
N ARG A 48 32.09 1.55 -43.71
CA ARG A 48 33.27 2.24 -44.25
C ARG A 48 33.16 3.77 -44.10
N PRO A 49 34.29 4.46 -43.89
CA PRO A 49 34.34 5.82 -43.36
C PRO A 49 34.54 6.86 -44.45
N LEU A 50 34.14 8.11 -44.21
CA LEU A 50 34.71 9.29 -44.88
C LEU A 50 34.68 10.47 -43.90
N ASN A 51 35.84 11.06 -43.70
CA ASN A 51 36.08 12.30 -42.95
C ASN A 51 36.36 13.44 -43.98
N PRO A 52 36.61 14.69 -43.56
CA PRO A 52 35.65 15.78 -43.52
C PRO A 52 35.91 16.84 -44.61
N THR A 53 34.93 17.69 -44.94
CA THR A 53 35.23 19.00 -45.56
C THR A 53 34.18 20.05 -45.18
N LYS A 54 34.67 21.15 -44.60
CA LYS A 54 33.98 22.42 -44.36
C LYS A 54 33.28 22.90 -45.64
N MET A 55 32.05 23.39 -45.52
CA MET A 55 31.64 24.68 -46.11
C MET A 55 30.49 25.27 -45.28
N ALA A 56 30.65 26.54 -44.95
CA ALA A 56 29.70 27.36 -44.21
C ALA A 56 28.54 27.77 -45.12
N ALA A 57 27.32 27.72 -44.60
CA ALA A 57 26.22 28.52 -45.07
C ALA A 57 25.29 28.84 -43.90
N SER A 58 25.24 30.13 -43.58
CA SER A 58 24.31 30.76 -42.68
C SER A 58 22.87 30.54 -43.16
N SER A 59 22.01 30.06 -42.27
CA SER A 59 20.56 30.19 -42.38
C SER A 59 20.00 30.12 -40.97
N SER A 60 19.61 31.28 -40.47
CA SER A 60 18.99 31.51 -39.18
C SER A 60 17.54 31.02 -39.23
N GLU A 61 17.26 29.88 -38.60
CA GLU A 61 15.90 29.51 -38.21
C GLU A 61 15.74 29.78 -36.72
N ILE A 62 14.92 30.79 -36.45
CA ILE A 62 14.41 31.15 -35.13
C ILE A 62 13.34 30.10 -34.81
N THR A 63 13.69 29.09 -34.04
CA THR A 63 12.70 28.28 -33.33
C THR A 63 12.42 28.97 -32.01
N GLU A 64 11.25 29.61 -31.92
CA GLU A 64 10.66 30.01 -30.64
C GLU A 64 10.42 28.75 -29.80
N GLU A 65 11.28 28.53 -28.81
CA GLU A 65 10.99 27.63 -27.71
C GLU A 65 9.83 28.23 -26.91
N VAL A 66 8.64 27.63 -27.06
CA VAL A 66 7.55 27.80 -26.10
C VAL A 66 8.07 27.26 -24.75
N PRO A 67 8.19 28.08 -23.69
CA PRO A 67 8.56 27.56 -22.40
C PRO A 67 7.40 26.69 -21.92
N GLY A 68 7.60 25.37 -21.96
CA GLY A 68 6.74 24.44 -21.25
C GLY A 68 6.73 24.89 -19.79
N LYS A 69 5.53 25.11 -19.25
CA LYS A 69 5.30 25.27 -17.81
C LYS A 69 6.07 24.16 -17.09
N THR A 70 7.18 24.52 -16.49
CA THR A 70 7.82 23.71 -15.47
C THR A 70 6.82 23.59 -14.33
N ASP A 71 6.48 22.37 -13.93
CA ASP A 71 5.77 22.09 -12.68
C ASP A 71 6.42 22.89 -11.55
N GLU A 72 5.73 23.93 -11.11
CA GLU A 72 6.13 24.70 -9.95
C GLU A 72 5.93 23.82 -8.70
N GLY A 73 7.03 23.46 -8.04
CA GLY A 73 7.03 23.37 -6.59
C GLY A 73 6.99 21.98 -5.93
N VAL A 74 7.74 20.98 -6.41
CA VAL A 74 8.31 20.04 -5.42
C VAL A 74 9.41 20.81 -4.70
N GLU A 75 9.10 21.30 -3.50
CA GLU A 75 10.06 21.80 -2.51
C GLU A 75 11.14 20.72 -2.32
N LYS A 76 12.28 20.87 -3.03
CA LYS A 76 13.35 19.88 -3.22
C LYS A 76 14.07 19.43 -1.94
N ASN A 77 13.55 19.73 -0.76
CA ASN A 77 14.18 19.45 0.54
C ASN A 77 13.21 18.94 1.62
N LYS A 78 11.95 18.62 1.28
CA LYS A 78 11.03 18.06 2.29
C LYS A 78 11.51 16.69 2.76
N ARG A 79 11.57 16.50 4.08
CA ARG A 79 11.93 15.23 4.72
C ARG A 79 10.69 14.47 5.14
N VAL A 80 10.61 13.21 4.71
CA VAL A 80 9.49 12.32 4.99
C VAL A 80 9.95 11.14 5.82
N PHE A 81 9.34 10.95 6.98
CA PHE A 81 9.53 9.74 7.78
C PHE A 81 8.58 8.65 7.29
N VAL A 82 9.12 7.48 6.95
CA VAL A 82 8.34 6.34 6.46
C VAL A 82 8.37 5.21 7.48
N ALA A 83 7.26 5.01 8.19
CA ALA A 83 7.09 3.88 9.08
C ALA A 83 6.76 2.61 8.28
N GLY A 84 7.47 1.50 8.55
CA GLY A 84 7.31 0.27 7.79
C GLY A 84 8.08 0.27 6.47
N ALA A 85 9.17 1.05 6.38
CA ALA A 85 9.97 1.25 5.18
C ALA A 85 10.52 -0.03 4.52
N THR A 86 10.68 -1.13 5.26
CA THR A 86 11.14 -2.43 4.72
C THR A 86 10.01 -3.37 4.30
N GLY A 87 8.74 -2.95 4.46
CA GLY A 87 7.57 -3.67 3.98
C GLY A 87 7.44 -3.63 2.45
N SER A 88 6.62 -4.52 1.87
CA SER A 88 6.49 -4.61 0.41
C SER A 88 6.02 -3.30 -0.24
N THR A 89 5.09 -2.58 0.39
CA THR A 89 4.65 -1.24 -0.05
C THR A 89 5.61 -0.16 0.43
N GLY A 90 6.10 -0.25 1.67
CA GLY A 90 7.02 0.75 2.25
C GLY A 90 8.30 0.95 1.45
N LYS A 91 8.90 -0.13 0.91
CA LYS A 91 10.11 -0.03 0.06
C LYS A 91 9.85 0.79 -1.20
N ARG A 92 8.71 0.55 -1.84
CA ARG A 92 8.28 1.28 -3.05
C ARG A 92 8.02 2.75 -2.75
N ILE A 93 7.44 3.06 -1.59
CA ILE A 93 7.27 4.44 -1.12
C ILE A 93 8.63 5.12 -0.96
N VAL A 94 9.60 4.46 -0.30
CA VAL A 94 10.96 5.00 -0.14
C VAL A 94 11.62 5.24 -1.50
N GLU A 95 11.57 4.27 -2.40
CA GLU A 95 12.14 4.37 -3.75
C GLU A 95 11.52 5.55 -4.53
N GLN A 96 10.19 5.69 -4.51
CA GLN A 96 9.52 6.77 -5.21
C GLN A 96 9.81 8.14 -4.61
N LEU A 97 9.82 8.27 -3.28
CA LEU A 97 10.21 9.52 -2.61
C LEU A 97 11.61 9.95 -3.02
N LEU A 98 12.58 9.03 -2.96
CA LEU A 98 13.97 9.30 -3.35
C LEU A 98 14.08 9.68 -4.83
N SER A 99 13.34 9.00 -5.72
CA SER A 99 13.32 9.31 -7.16
C SER A 99 12.78 10.70 -7.48
N ARG A 100 11.91 11.23 -6.62
CA ARG A 100 11.32 12.57 -6.74
C ARG A 100 12.08 13.65 -5.95
N GLY A 101 13.23 13.30 -5.36
CA GLY A 101 14.12 14.24 -4.68
C GLY A 101 13.76 14.54 -3.22
N PHE A 102 12.87 13.78 -2.59
CA PHE A 102 12.61 13.93 -1.16
C PHE A 102 13.78 13.39 -0.32
N LEU A 103 13.96 13.98 0.87
CA LEU A 103 14.78 13.38 1.92
C LEU A 103 13.94 12.33 2.65
N VAL A 104 14.46 11.13 2.87
CA VAL A 104 13.70 10.03 3.45
C VAL A 104 14.33 9.56 4.74
N LYS A 105 13.54 9.54 5.82
CA LYS A 105 13.90 8.90 7.08
C LYS A 105 13.13 7.57 7.19
N ALA A 106 13.80 6.48 6.86
CA ALA A 106 13.23 5.14 6.85
C ALA A 106 13.19 4.54 8.27
N GLY A 107 12.00 4.51 8.88
CA GLY A 107 11.74 3.89 10.17
C GLY A 107 11.63 2.37 10.06
N VAL A 108 12.59 1.65 10.65
CA VAL A 108 12.71 0.19 10.55
C VAL A 108 12.95 -0.47 11.91
N ARG A 109 12.45 -1.70 12.08
CA ARG A 109 12.69 -2.45 13.33
C ARG A 109 14.09 -3.05 13.41
N ASP A 110 14.63 -3.45 12.26
CA ASP A 110 15.92 -4.10 12.09
C ASP A 110 16.74 -3.29 11.10
N VAL A 111 17.75 -2.58 11.63
CA VAL A 111 18.60 -1.65 10.86
C VAL A 111 19.54 -2.42 9.93
N ASP A 112 20.11 -3.53 10.39
CA ASP A 112 21.07 -4.33 9.60
C ASP A 112 20.37 -4.96 8.40
N LYS A 113 19.18 -5.52 8.61
CA LYS A 113 18.34 -6.02 7.52
C LYS A 113 17.90 -4.90 6.58
N ALA A 114 17.61 -3.71 7.11
CA ALA A 114 17.21 -2.59 6.27
C ALA A 114 18.34 -2.13 5.33
N GLN A 115 19.58 -2.09 5.80
CA GLN A 115 20.75 -1.69 5.03
C GLN A 115 21.01 -2.57 3.79
N THR A 116 20.62 -3.84 3.83
CA THR A 116 20.73 -4.75 2.67
C THR A 116 19.55 -4.64 1.70
N SER A 117 18.45 -4.03 2.14
CA SER A 117 17.16 -4.13 1.47
C SER A 117 16.65 -2.80 0.90
N LEU A 118 17.29 -1.70 1.30
CA LEU A 118 17.08 -0.33 0.84
C LEU A 118 18.41 0.19 0.27
N SER A 119 18.35 1.09 -0.71
CA SER A 119 19.55 1.63 -1.37
C SER A 119 20.38 2.51 -0.43
N LYS A 120 21.29 1.89 0.33
CA LYS A 120 22.13 2.53 1.36
C LYS A 120 23.01 3.67 0.83
N ASP A 121 23.37 3.65 -0.45
CA ASP A 121 24.28 4.63 -1.05
C ASP A 121 23.58 5.93 -1.49
N ASN A 122 22.26 6.05 -1.26
CA ASN A 122 21.55 7.28 -1.55
C ASN A 122 21.75 8.30 -0.41
N PRO A 123 22.39 9.46 -0.65
CA PRO A 123 22.64 10.46 0.39
C PRO A 123 21.36 11.07 0.98
N SER A 124 20.24 10.96 0.27
CA SER A 124 18.92 11.42 0.74
C SER A 124 18.21 10.40 1.61
N LEU A 125 18.78 9.20 1.85
CA LEU A 125 18.19 8.16 2.69
C LEU A 125 18.91 8.06 4.05
N GLN A 126 18.14 8.23 5.11
CA GLN A 126 18.55 7.94 6.48
C GLN A 126 17.75 6.76 7.03
N ILE A 127 18.42 5.72 7.51
CA ILE A 127 17.77 4.58 8.17
C ILE A 127 17.81 4.81 9.68
N VAL A 128 16.65 4.73 10.34
CA VAL A 128 16.53 4.89 11.80
C VAL A 128 15.75 3.74 12.42
N LYS A 129 16.15 3.34 13.63
CA LYS A 129 15.42 2.32 14.38
C LYS A 129 14.08 2.89 14.85
N ALA A 130 12.99 2.26 14.44
CA ALA A 130 11.64 2.62 14.86
C ALA A 130 10.74 1.36 14.89
N ASP A 131 10.20 1.05 16.07
CA ASP A 131 9.09 0.13 16.23
C ASP A 131 7.88 0.91 16.74
N VAL A 132 6.79 0.85 15.99
CA VAL A 132 5.54 1.56 16.32
C VAL A 132 4.91 1.10 17.63
N ALA A 133 5.25 -0.10 18.09
CA ALA A 133 4.77 -0.64 19.37
C ALA A 133 5.56 -0.13 20.60
N GLU A 134 6.70 0.57 20.41
CA GLU A 134 7.54 1.04 21.52
C GLU A 134 7.11 2.40 22.11
N GLY A 135 6.00 2.96 21.65
CA GLY A 135 5.39 4.17 22.21
C GLY A 135 5.81 5.48 21.53
N SER A 136 5.02 6.53 21.74
CA SER A 136 5.17 7.81 21.02
C SER A 136 6.44 8.58 21.34
N ALA A 137 7.05 8.41 22.53
CA ALA A 137 8.27 9.12 22.91
C ALA A 137 9.46 8.70 22.04
N LYS A 138 9.71 7.39 21.93
CA LYS A 138 10.76 6.84 21.05
C LYS A 138 10.50 7.11 19.58
N LEU A 139 9.23 7.06 19.16
CA LEU A 139 8.87 7.42 17.78
C LEU A 139 9.11 8.90 17.51
N ALA A 140 8.88 9.80 18.47
CA ALA A 140 9.20 11.21 18.31
C ALA A 140 10.70 11.40 18.08
N GLU A 141 11.56 10.75 18.87
CA GLU A 141 13.02 10.77 18.66
C GLU A 141 13.39 10.25 17.25
N ALA A 142 12.77 9.15 16.80
CA ALA A 142 13.02 8.58 15.48
C ALA A 142 12.51 9.46 14.33
N ILE A 143 11.36 10.14 14.50
CA ILE A 143 10.81 11.07 13.51
C ILE A 143 11.69 12.33 13.43
N GLY A 144 12.08 12.89 14.57
CA GLY A 144 12.85 14.13 14.67
C GLY A 144 12.07 15.39 14.26
N GLU A 145 12.54 16.54 14.71
CA GLU A 145 11.96 17.86 14.41
C GLU A 145 12.17 18.29 12.95
N ASP A 146 13.06 17.62 12.23
CA ASP A 146 13.43 17.90 10.84
C ASP A 146 12.56 17.17 9.81
N SER A 147 11.49 16.48 10.23
CA SER A 147 10.54 15.81 9.33
C SER A 147 9.32 16.68 9.05
N ASP A 148 8.96 16.83 7.78
CA ASP A 148 7.78 17.60 7.35
C ASP A 148 6.51 16.75 7.28
N ALA A 149 6.66 15.43 7.10
CA ALA A 149 5.55 14.50 6.97
C ALA A 149 5.88 13.09 7.45
N VAL A 150 4.83 12.34 7.83
CA VAL A 150 4.91 10.91 8.13
C VAL A 150 4.04 10.12 7.16
N ILE A 151 4.61 9.06 6.56
CA ILE A 151 3.85 8.01 5.87
C ILE A 151 3.88 6.73 6.71
N CYS A 152 2.71 6.28 7.13
CA CYS A 152 2.51 5.00 7.81
C CYS A 152 2.12 3.92 6.80
N ALA A 153 3.09 3.09 6.43
CA ALA A 153 2.91 1.89 5.60
C ALA A 153 3.14 0.61 6.42
N THR A 154 2.85 0.67 7.71
CA THR A 154 2.91 -0.50 8.59
C THR A 154 1.73 -1.43 8.31
N GLY A 155 1.95 -2.70 8.60
CA GLY A 155 0.93 -3.71 8.61
C GLY A 155 1.41 -4.85 9.48
N PHE A 156 0.53 -5.40 10.30
CA PHE A 156 0.89 -6.58 11.08
C PHE A 156 1.33 -7.72 10.15
N ARG A 157 2.23 -8.56 10.65
CA ARG A 157 2.56 -9.83 10.00
C ARG A 157 1.80 -10.92 10.74
N PRO A 158 1.02 -11.78 10.05
CA PRO A 158 0.37 -12.92 10.67
C PRO A 158 1.37 -13.77 11.45
N GLY A 159 0.98 -14.16 12.65
CA GLY A 159 1.79 -14.93 13.57
C GLY A 159 0.95 -15.39 14.76
N TRP A 160 1.62 -15.94 15.77
CA TRP A 160 0.96 -16.50 16.96
C TRP A 160 0.36 -15.44 17.91
N ASP A 161 0.78 -14.18 17.79
CA ASP A 161 0.22 -13.08 18.58
C ASP A 161 -1.07 -12.55 17.94
N LEU A 162 -2.21 -13.02 18.46
CA LEU A 162 -3.54 -12.59 18.01
C LEU A 162 -3.82 -11.11 18.26
N PHE A 163 -3.07 -10.45 19.16
CA PHE A 163 -3.19 -9.01 19.43
C PHE A 163 -2.24 -8.17 18.57
N ALA A 164 -1.41 -8.79 17.73
CA ALA A 164 -0.47 -8.07 16.86
C ALA A 164 -1.14 -6.99 15.97
N PRO A 165 -2.33 -7.22 15.36
CA PRO A 165 -3.01 -6.18 14.60
C PRO A 165 -3.37 -4.97 15.46
N TRP A 166 -3.83 -5.17 16.69
CA TRP A 166 -4.15 -4.06 17.60
C TRP A 166 -2.91 -3.29 18.03
N LYS A 167 -1.82 -4.00 18.38
CA LYS A 167 -0.54 -3.39 18.75
C LYS A 167 0.06 -2.55 17.61
N VAL A 168 0.01 -3.06 16.39
CA VAL A 168 0.68 -2.45 15.24
C VAL A 168 -0.24 -1.47 14.52
N ASP A 169 -1.40 -1.93 14.04
CA ASP A 169 -2.27 -1.14 13.19
C ASP A 169 -3.06 -0.08 13.97
N TYR A 170 -3.51 -0.37 15.21
CA TYR A 170 -4.19 0.62 16.05
C TYR A 170 -3.23 1.42 16.93
N TYR A 171 -2.67 0.79 17.98
CA TYR A 171 -1.82 1.48 18.96
C TYR A 171 -0.55 2.04 18.31
N GLY A 172 0.04 1.34 17.35
CA GLY A 172 1.21 1.82 16.61
C GLY A 172 0.92 3.07 15.78
N THR A 173 -0.22 3.12 15.09
CA THR A 173 -0.65 4.32 14.36
C THR A 173 -0.96 5.47 15.31
N MET A 174 -1.65 5.20 16.42
CA MET A 174 -1.88 6.19 17.48
C MET A 174 -0.55 6.78 18.00
N ASN A 175 0.43 5.91 18.29
CA ASN A 175 1.75 6.35 18.76
C ASN A 175 2.46 7.25 17.74
N LEU A 176 2.35 6.95 16.44
CA LEU A 176 2.91 7.79 15.37
C LEU A 176 2.23 9.16 15.31
N VAL A 177 0.90 9.23 15.39
CA VAL A 177 0.16 10.50 15.41
C VAL A 177 0.56 11.35 16.63
N GLU A 178 0.66 10.73 17.81
CA GLU A 178 1.12 11.42 19.01
C GLU A 178 2.58 11.89 18.90
N ALA A 179 3.43 11.11 18.23
CA ALA A 179 4.81 11.51 17.96
C ALA A 179 4.89 12.68 16.97
N CYS A 180 4.02 12.70 15.94
CA CYS A 180 3.90 13.83 15.02
C CYS A 180 3.53 15.10 15.78
N ARG A 181 2.53 15.03 16.67
CA ARG A 181 2.13 16.19 17.49
C ARG A 181 3.29 16.72 18.35
N LYS A 182 4.09 15.83 18.95
CA LYS A 182 5.26 16.23 19.75
C LYS A 182 6.33 16.94 18.92
N GLN A 183 6.51 16.54 17.66
CA GLN A 183 7.52 17.11 16.76
C GLN A 183 6.98 18.23 15.86
N GLY A 184 5.71 18.63 16.01
CA GLY A 184 5.11 19.64 15.14
C GLY A 184 4.89 19.19 13.69
N VAL A 185 4.89 17.88 13.43
CA VAL A 185 4.62 17.34 12.08
C VAL A 185 3.11 17.38 11.83
N GLU A 186 2.70 18.16 10.83
CA GLU A 186 1.28 18.38 10.55
C GLU A 186 0.71 17.42 9.50
N ARG A 187 1.57 16.83 8.63
CA ARG A 187 1.15 15.99 7.50
C ARG A 187 1.30 14.50 7.79
N PHE A 188 0.20 13.75 7.71
CA PHE A 188 0.17 12.31 7.99
C PHE A 188 -0.54 11.51 6.91
N ILE A 189 0.08 10.46 6.39
CA ILE A 189 -0.53 9.58 5.38
C ILE A 189 -0.58 8.16 5.92
N LEU A 190 -1.74 7.52 5.88
CA LEU A 190 -1.94 6.14 6.32
C LEU A 190 -2.28 5.24 5.13
N VAL A 191 -1.57 4.13 4.97
CA VAL A 191 -1.99 3.01 4.11
C VAL A 191 -2.83 2.03 4.93
N SER A 192 -4.15 2.08 4.73
CA SER A 192 -5.16 1.26 5.38
C SER A 192 -5.61 0.10 4.46
N SER A 193 -6.91 -0.13 4.32
CA SER A 193 -7.52 -1.16 3.46
C SER A 193 -8.95 -0.78 3.12
N ILE A 194 -9.46 -1.18 1.95
CA ILE A 194 -10.93 -1.25 1.76
C ILE A 194 -11.52 -2.25 2.76
N LEU A 195 -12.86 -2.24 2.91
CA LEU A 195 -13.60 -3.12 3.83
C LEU A 195 -13.31 -2.93 5.32
N VAL A 196 -12.53 -1.91 5.73
CA VAL A 196 -12.37 -1.58 7.17
C VAL A 196 -13.70 -1.29 7.86
N ASN A 197 -14.66 -0.71 7.12
CA ASN A 197 -16.04 -0.51 7.56
C ASN A 197 -17.01 -1.57 7.01
N GLY A 198 -16.50 -2.74 6.60
CA GLY A 198 -17.27 -3.77 5.90
C GLY A 198 -18.52 -4.25 6.67
N ALA A 199 -18.49 -4.25 8.00
CA ALA A 199 -19.67 -4.55 8.81
C ALA A 199 -20.84 -3.58 8.56
N ALA A 200 -20.57 -2.27 8.54
CA ALA A 200 -21.58 -1.26 8.26
C ALA A 200 -22.05 -1.28 6.79
N MET A 201 -21.18 -1.74 5.88
CA MET A 201 -21.49 -1.94 4.46
C MET A 201 -22.24 -3.27 4.16
N GLY A 202 -22.61 -4.05 5.18
CA GLY A 202 -23.25 -5.36 4.98
C GLY A 202 -22.34 -6.45 4.40
N GLN A 203 -21.02 -6.26 4.44
CA GLN A 203 -20.00 -7.16 3.87
C GLN A 203 -19.50 -8.23 4.86
N LEU A 204 -20.27 -8.55 5.91
CA LEU A 204 -19.87 -9.53 6.93
C LEU A 204 -19.58 -10.93 6.36
N LEU A 205 -20.26 -11.30 5.27
CA LEU A 205 -20.08 -12.58 4.58
C LEU A 205 -19.11 -12.49 3.38
N ASN A 206 -18.53 -11.32 3.11
CA ASN A 206 -17.55 -11.15 2.04
C ASN A 206 -16.29 -11.98 2.37
N PRO A 207 -15.84 -12.89 1.47
CA PRO A 207 -14.69 -13.75 1.75
C PRO A 207 -13.41 -13.00 2.13
N ALA A 208 -13.17 -11.83 1.52
CA ALA A 208 -12.02 -10.98 1.85
C ALA A 208 -12.17 -10.36 3.25
N TYR A 209 -13.37 -9.86 3.60
CA TYR A 209 -13.64 -9.32 4.93
C TYR A 209 -13.46 -10.37 6.03
N VAL A 210 -13.99 -11.57 5.80
CA VAL A 210 -13.84 -12.71 6.73
C VAL A 210 -12.36 -13.06 6.88
N PHE A 211 -11.67 -13.33 5.76
CA PHE A 211 -10.26 -13.72 5.77
C PHE A 211 -9.35 -12.70 6.48
N LEU A 212 -9.55 -11.42 6.22
CA LEU A 212 -8.73 -10.35 6.82
C LEU A 212 -8.99 -10.16 8.32
N ASN A 213 -10.18 -10.55 8.82
CA ASN A 213 -10.52 -10.46 10.23
C ASN A 213 -10.23 -11.74 11.03
N VAL A 214 -10.03 -12.90 10.37
CA VAL A 214 -9.71 -14.18 11.03
C VAL A 214 -8.47 -14.07 11.93
N PHE A 215 -7.47 -13.27 11.55
CA PHE A 215 -6.26 -13.07 12.33
C PHE A 215 -6.33 -11.76 13.12
N GLY A 216 -7.10 -11.76 14.22
CA GLY A 216 -7.06 -10.69 15.22
C GLY A 216 -7.81 -9.41 14.86
N LEU A 217 -8.86 -9.50 14.01
CA LEU A 217 -9.74 -8.38 13.66
C LEU A 217 -9.00 -7.18 13.06
N THR A 218 -8.07 -7.42 12.15
CA THR A 218 -7.20 -6.39 11.57
C THR A 218 -7.97 -5.22 10.96
N LEU A 219 -9.06 -5.49 10.25
CA LEU A 219 -9.88 -4.43 9.64
C LEU A 219 -10.52 -3.54 10.71
N VAL A 220 -10.92 -4.13 11.84
CA VAL A 220 -11.44 -3.38 12.98
C VAL A 220 -10.33 -2.53 13.61
N ALA A 221 -9.13 -3.08 13.81
CA ALA A 221 -7.99 -2.33 14.35
C ALA A 221 -7.63 -1.13 13.46
N LYS A 222 -7.59 -1.32 12.13
CA LYS A 222 -7.37 -0.24 11.15
C LYS A 222 -8.48 0.81 11.21
N LEU A 223 -9.75 0.40 11.29
CA LEU A 223 -10.86 1.36 11.43
C LEU A 223 -10.74 2.22 12.70
N GLN A 224 -10.32 1.62 13.83
CA GLN A 224 -10.06 2.38 15.05
C GLN A 224 -8.90 3.37 14.88
N ALA A 225 -7.83 2.99 14.17
CA ALA A 225 -6.72 3.87 13.84
C ALA A 225 -7.15 5.06 12.98
N GLU A 226 -7.97 4.81 11.95
CA GLU A 226 -8.51 5.86 11.11
C GLU A 226 -9.40 6.83 11.92
N ASN A 227 -10.26 6.31 12.80
CA ASN A 227 -11.09 7.14 13.67
C ASN A 227 -10.25 7.99 14.63
N TYR A 228 -9.14 7.45 15.13
CA TYR A 228 -8.20 8.21 15.95
C TYR A 228 -7.56 9.35 15.16
N ILE A 229 -7.06 9.08 13.95
CA ILE A 229 -6.49 10.09 13.05
C ILE A 229 -7.51 11.20 12.79
N ARG A 230 -8.76 10.86 12.44
CA ARG A 230 -9.82 11.86 12.21
C ARG A 230 -10.04 12.76 13.43
N LYS A 231 -10.09 12.18 14.62
CA LYS A 231 -10.27 12.92 15.89
C LYS A 231 -9.05 13.75 16.29
N SER A 232 -7.85 13.39 15.83
CA SER A 232 -6.60 14.02 16.23
C SER A 232 -6.40 15.43 15.65
N GLY A 233 -7.11 15.77 14.57
CA GLY A 233 -6.99 17.05 13.86
C GLY A 233 -5.79 17.17 12.92
N ILE A 234 -4.89 16.18 12.88
CA ILE A 234 -3.72 16.19 12.00
C ILE A 234 -4.14 16.22 10.52
N ASN A 235 -3.40 16.93 9.66
CA ASN A 235 -3.70 16.97 8.23
C ASN A 235 -3.41 15.61 7.59
N TYR A 236 -4.45 14.79 7.50
CA TYR A 236 -4.34 13.39 7.14
C TYR A 236 -4.76 13.09 5.70
N THR A 237 -4.20 12.02 5.14
CA THR A 237 -4.83 11.28 4.04
C THR A 237 -4.82 9.79 4.36
N ILE A 238 -5.99 9.17 4.36
CA ILE A 238 -6.14 7.74 4.57
C ILE A 238 -6.38 7.09 3.22
N ILE A 239 -5.46 6.22 2.81
CA ILE A 239 -5.53 5.48 1.56
C ILE A 239 -5.99 4.07 1.88
N ARG A 240 -7.15 3.67 1.36
CA ARG A 240 -7.74 2.34 1.52
C ARG A 240 -7.61 1.56 0.21
N PRO A 241 -6.49 0.83 0.00
CA PRO A 241 -6.32 0.05 -1.22
C PRO A 241 -7.17 -1.21 -1.22
N GLY A 242 -7.52 -1.67 -2.42
CA GLY A 242 -8.00 -3.03 -2.68
C GLY A 242 -6.93 -4.10 -2.47
N GLY A 243 -7.19 -5.30 -2.98
CA GLY A 243 -6.25 -6.42 -2.89
C GLY A 243 -4.87 -6.10 -3.48
N LEU A 244 -3.84 -6.11 -2.63
CA LEU A 244 -2.49 -5.68 -3.00
C LEU A 244 -1.72 -6.73 -3.81
N LYS A 245 -1.31 -6.35 -5.03
CA LYS A 245 -0.48 -7.16 -5.94
C LYS A 245 0.97 -6.69 -5.95
N ASN A 246 1.90 -7.60 -6.24
CA ASN A 246 3.33 -7.28 -6.44
C ASN A 246 3.70 -7.13 -7.93
N ASP A 247 2.76 -7.45 -8.82
CA ASP A 247 2.93 -7.29 -10.26
C ASP A 247 3.02 -5.81 -10.64
N PRO A 248 3.64 -5.47 -11.78
CA PRO A 248 3.64 -4.12 -12.31
C PRO A 248 2.23 -3.53 -12.43
N PRO A 249 2.08 -2.20 -12.38
CA PRO A 249 0.80 -1.53 -12.60
C PRO A 249 0.10 -2.04 -13.87
N SER A 250 -1.19 -2.36 -13.74
CA SER A 250 -2.06 -2.75 -14.86
C SER A 250 -3.42 -2.08 -14.72
N GLY A 251 -3.93 -1.55 -15.82
CA GLY A 251 -5.13 -0.69 -15.81
C GLY A 251 -4.87 0.69 -15.22
N ASN A 252 -5.91 1.51 -15.21
CA ASN A 252 -5.89 2.87 -14.67
C ASN A 252 -6.40 2.90 -13.23
N LEU A 253 -5.92 3.89 -12.48
CA LEU A 253 -6.30 4.14 -11.09
C LEU A 253 -7.76 4.61 -11.02
N VAL A 254 -8.55 3.91 -10.21
CA VAL A 254 -9.88 4.33 -9.76
C VAL A 254 -9.75 4.77 -8.31
N MET A 255 -10.23 5.98 -8.03
CA MET A 255 -10.27 6.55 -6.69
C MET A 255 -11.71 6.94 -6.35
N GLU A 256 -12.24 6.36 -5.29
CA GLU A 256 -13.61 6.54 -4.83
C GLU A 256 -13.65 7.06 -3.39
N PRO A 257 -14.76 7.70 -2.97
CA PRO A 257 -14.92 8.09 -1.57
C PRO A 257 -15.04 6.87 -0.66
N GLU A 258 -14.82 7.08 0.64
CA GLU A 258 -14.89 6.01 1.63
C GLU A 258 -16.21 5.23 1.59
N ASP A 259 -16.12 3.93 1.87
CA ASP A 259 -17.23 2.98 1.96
C ASP A 259 -17.99 2.77 0.64
N THR A 260 -17.28 2.85 -0.50
CA THR A 260 -17.84 2.68 -1.85
C THR A 260 -17.38 1.36 -2.49
N LEU A 261 -16.11 1.00 -2.32
CA LEU A 261 -15.50 -0.18 -2.91
C LEU A 261 -15.49 -1.35 -1.92
N TYR A 262 -15.99 -2.50 -2.37
CA TYR A 262 -15.97 -3.77 -1.61
C TYR A 262 -15.12 -4.87 -2.27
N GLU A 263 -14.54 -4.57 -3.44
CA GLU A 263 -13.70 -5.49 -4.20
C GLU A 263 -12.71 -4.72 -5.09
N GLY A 264 -11.85 -5.47 -5.78
CA GLY A 264 -10.84 -4.96 -6.69
C GLY A 264 -9.43 -5.14 -6.16
N SER A 265 -8.45 -4.89 -7.02
CA SER A 265 -7.04 -5.10 -6.73
C SER A 265 -6.20 -3.94 -7.25
N ILE A 266 -5.02 -3.74 -6.69
CA ILE A 266 -4.11 -2.67 -7.07
C ILE A 266 -2.66 -3.11 -6.88
N SER A 267 -1.78 -2.66 -7.76
CA SER A 267 -0.33 -2.87 -7.58
C SER A 267 0.17 -2.02 -6.41
N ARG A 268 1.07 -2.59 -5.61
CA ARG A 268 1.75 -1.85 -4.54
C ARG A 268 2.55 -0.65 -5.06
N ASP A 269 2.96 -0.67 -6.33
CA ASP A 269 3.63 0.47 -6.96
C ASP A 269 2.68 1.66 -7.10
N VAL A 270 1.43 1.41 -7.49
CA VAL A 270 0.39 2.45 -7.59
C VAL A 270 -0.02 2.94 -6.20
N VAL A 271 -0.09 2.06 -5.20
CA VAL A 271 -0.35 2.48 -3.80
C VAL A 271 0.76 3.39 -3.28
N ALA A 272 2.02 3.06 -3.58
CA ALA A 272 3.16 3.90 -3.23
C ALA A 272 3.08 5.26 -3.94
N GLU A 273 2.70 5.27 -5.22
CA GLU A 273 2.51 6.49 -6.01
C GLU A 273 1.44 7.38 -5.40
N VAL A 274 0.25 6.85 -5.11
CA VAL A 274 -0.82 7.61 -4.45
C VAL A 274 -0.37 8.18 -3.10
N ALA A 275 0.42 7.43 -2.33
CA ALA A 275 0.95 7.91 -1.05
C ALA A 275 1.95 9.06 -1.23
N VAL A 276 2.78 9.04 -2.27
CA VAL A 276 3.71 10.13 -2.56
C VAL A 276 2.97 11.35 -3.14
N GLU A 277 1.99 11.13 -4.02
CA GLU A 277 1.17 12.20 -4.61
C GLU A 277 0.31 12.92 -3.57
N ALA A 278 -0.13 12.21 -2.53
CA ALA A 278 -0.83 12.84 -1.42
C ALA A 278 0.05 13.87 -0.68
N LEU A 279 1.38 13.77 -0.72
CA LEU A 279 2.24 14.79 -0.10
C LEU A 279 2.24 16.12 -0.87
N THR A 280 2.01 16.08 -2.18
CA THR A 280 2.15 17.22 -3.09
C THR A 280 0.82 17.85 -3.48
N HIS A 281 -0.28 17.11 -3.35
CA HIS A 281 -1.63 17.59 -3.71
C HIS A 281 -2.41 18.05 -2.48
N THR A 282 -2.74 19.34 -2.41
CA THR A 282 -3.54 19.94 -1.33
C THR A 282 -4.95 19.37 -1.27
N GLU A 283 -5.47 18.92 -2.41
CA GLU A 283 -6.77 18.26 -2.53
C GLU A 283 -6.80 16.96 -1.74
N SER A 284 -5.67 16.36 -1.36
CA SER A 284 -5.65 15.14 -0.57
C SER A 284 -5.89 15.37 0.93
N SER A 285 -5.84 16.62 1.40
CA SER A 285 -5.94 16.97 2.82
C SER A 285 -7.29 16.63 3.43
N TYR A 286 -7.24 15.99 4.60
CA TYR A 286 -8.40 15.50 5.37
C TYR A 286 -9.30 14.55 4.56
N LYS A 287 -8.70 13.72 3.69
CA LYS A 287 -9.45 12.78 2.84
C LYS A 287 -9.23 11.32 3.20
N VAL A 288 -10.25 10.54 2.92
CA VAL A 288 -10.23 9.09 2.93
C VAL A 288 -10.56 8.65 1.51
N VAL A 289 -9.65 7.92 0.88
CA VAL A 289 -9.76 7.52 -0.52
C VAL A 289 -9.66 6.00 -0.65
N GLU A 290 -10.58 5.40 -1.40
CA GLU A 290 -10.55 3.98 -1.72
C GLU A 290 -9.98 3.81 -3.14
N ILE A 291 -8.96 2.95 -3.28
CA ILE A 291 -8.21 2.84 -4.54
C ILE A 291 -8.11 1.41 -5.06
N VAL A 292 -8.41 1.25 -6.35
CA VAL A 292 -8.24 0.01 -7.12
C VAL A 292 -7.75 0.32 -8.53
N SER A 293 -7.28 -0.70 -9.27
CA SER A 293 -6.97 -0.56 -10.69
C SER A 293 -8.02 -1.27 -11.55
N ARG A 294 -8.45 -0.63 -12.64
CA ARG A 294 -9.37 -1.20 -13.65
C ARG A 294 -8.87 -0.95 -15.06
N ALA A 295 -8.98 -1.94 -15.94
CA ALA A 295 -8.45 -1.84 -17.30
C ALA A 295 -9.22 -0.85 -18.18
N ASP A 296 -10.52 -0.68 -17.90
CA ASP A 296 -11.48 0.15 -18.63
C ASP A 296 -11.64 1.56 -18.04
N ALA A 297 -11.07 1.83 -16.87
CA ALA A 297 -11.14 3.15 -16.26
C ALA A 297 -10.39 4.19 -17.11
N PRO A 298 -10.88 5.43 -17.23
CA PRO A 298 -10.15 6.50 -17.90
C PRO A 298 -8.92 6.92 -17.08
N LYS A 299 -7.86 7.36 -17.76
CA LYS A 299 -6.72 7.98 -17.10
C LYS A 299 -7.13 9.38 -16.61
N ARG A 300 -6.83 9.68 -15.35
CA ARG A 300 -7.12 10.96 -14.69
C ARG A 300 -5.85 11.47 -13.99
N SER A 301 -5.74 12.79 -13.84
CA SER A 301 -4.66 13.39 -13.04
C SER A 301 -4.88 13.14 -11.55
N TYR A 302 -3.83 13.24 -10.72
CA TYR A 302 -3.98 13.12 -9.27
C TYR A 302 -4.78 14.28 -8.67
N GLU A 303 -4.63 15.50 -9.20
CA GLU A 303 -5.46 16.66 -8.87
C GLU A 303 -6.94 16.35 -9.10
N ASP A 304 -7.32 15.83 -10.28
CA ASP A 304 -8.71 15.46 -10.58
C ASP A 304 -9.21 14.33 -9.67
N LEU A 305 -8.38 13.31 -9.44
CA LEU A 305 -8.74 12.15 -8.63
C LEU A 305 -9.03 12.59 -7.19
N PHE A 306 -8.07 13.24 -6.52
CA PHE A 306 -8.26 13.74 -5.17
C PHE A 306 -9.37 14.80 -5.12
N GLY A 307 -9.38 15.76 -6.05
CA GLY A 307 -10.35 16.84 -6.13
C GLY A 307 -11.81 16.37 -6.25
N SER A 308 -12.04 15.23 -6.91
CA SER A 308 -13.38 14.64 -7.03
C SER A 308 -13.94 14.02 -5.74
N ILE A 309 -13.09 13.74 -4.76
CA ILE A 309 -13.50 13.19 -3.47
C ILE A 309 -13.93 14.32 -2.55
N LYS A 310 -15.21 14.33 -2.14
CA LYS A 310 -15.75 15.31 -1.20
C LYS A 310 -15.32 14.98 0.24
N SER A 311 -14.83 15.98 0.96
CA SER A 311 -14.63 15.87 2.42
C SER A 311 -16.00 15.83 3.11
N LYS A 312 -16.15 14.97 4.12
CA LYS A 312 -17.35 14.91 4.98
C LYS A 312 -17.22 15.86 6.16
#